data_AF-A0AAN9ARA8-F1
#
_entry.id   AF-A0AAN9ARA8-F1
#
_cell.length_a   1.000
_cell.length_b   1.000
_cell.length_c   1.000
_cell.angle_alpha   90.00
_cell.angle_beta   90.00
_cell.angle_gamma   90.00
#
_symmetry.space_group_name_H-M   'P 1'
#
loop_
_entity.id
_entity.type
_entity.pdbx_description
1 polymer ?
#
loop_
_entity_poly.entity_id
_entity_poly.type
_entity_poly.pdbx_seq_one_letter_code
_entity_poly.pdbx_strand_id
1 'polypeptide(L)'
;MSDPFRQLYIRHGSSRRGRGPVTVTTIGEILHRYTERIPLSAAKKADLLDLCRLNIIQEKHHHLYRSLPSDSHARDRLPEPDITEDMDTDED
;
A
#
# COMPACT_ATOMS: atom_id res chain seq x y z
N MET A 1 59.85 2.80 3.41
CA MET A 1 59.79 4.28 3.44
C MET A 1 59.56 4.73 2.00
N SER A 2 58.50 5.39 1.56
CA SER A 2 57.29 5.92 2.18
C SER A 2 56.29 6.17 1.03
N ASP A 3 55.00 5.96 1.28
CA ASP A 3 53.88 6.18 0.35
C ASP A 3 53.83 7.59 -0.28
N PRO A 4 53.50 7.72 -1.59
CA PRO A 4 53.20 8.99 -2.24
C PRO A 4 51.70 9.30 -2.25
N PHE A 5 50.96 9.00 -1.16
CA PHE A 5 49.55 9.37 -1.02
C PHE A 5 49.35 10.48 0.01
N ARG A 6 49.50 11.71 -0.47
CA ARG A 6 48.94 12.95 0.10
C ARG A 6 48.60 13.83 -1.11
N GLN A 7 47.44 14.44 -1.31
CA GLN A 7 46.20 14.54 -0.57
C GLN A 7 45.27 15.35 -1.48
N LEU A 8 44.01 14.98 -1.68
CA LEU A 8 42.98 15.95 -2.06
C LEU A 8 41.61 15.44 -1.61
N TYR A 9 41.00 16.26 -0.76
CA TYR A 9 39.75 16.04 -0.07
C TYR A 9 38.58 16.04 -1.05
N ILE A 10 37.74 15.01 -1.00
CA ILE A 10 36.35 15.14 -1.42
C ILE A 10 35.46 14.64 -0.29
N ARG A 11 34.91 15.59 0.45
CA ARG A 11 33.84 15.40 1.42
C ARG A 11 32.53 15.31 0.64
N HIS A 12 32.16 14.13 0.17
CA HIS A 12 30.78 13.87 -0.28
C HIS A 12 29.99 13.29 0.89
N GLY A 13 28.97 14.03 1.32
CA GLY A 13 28.07 13.66 2.39
C GLY A 13 27.39 12.33 2.13
N SER A 14 27.30 11.52 3.18
CA SER A 14 26.53 10.29 3.22
C SER A 14 25.03 10.63 3.19
N SER A 15 24.42 10.67 2.01
CA SER A 15 22.95 10.60 1.88
C SER A 15 22.59 9.49 0.90
N ARG A 16 22.63 8.25 1.38
CA ARG A 16 22.03 7.10 0.70
C ARG A 16 20.54 7.06 1.04
N ARG A 17 19.76 7.97 0.48
CA ARG A 17 18.29 7.85 0.43
C ARG A 17 17.89 7.43 -0.98
N GLY A 18 18.28 6.22 -1.35
CA GLY A 18 17.71 5.52 -2.49
C GLY A 18 16.61 4.61 -1.99
N ARG A 19 15.42 4.67 -2.61
CA ARG A 19 14.36 3.68 -2.41
C ARG A 19 14.97 2.32 -2.72
N GLY A 20 15.00 1.41 -1.74
CA GLY A 20 15.46 0.04 -1.97
C GLY A 20 14.65 -0.59 -3.12
N PRO A 21 15.24 -1.55 -3.86
CA PRO A 21 14.55 -2.19 -4.98
C PRO A 21 13.20 -2.72 -4.51
N VAL A 22 12.13 -2.36 -5.24
CA VAL A 22 10.82 -2.98 -5.07
C VAL A 22 11.02 -4.44 -5.43
N THR A 23 11.15 -5.31 -4.42
CA THR A 23 11.22 -6.74 -4.63
C THR A 23 9.89 -7.16 -5.22
N VAL A 24 9.89 -7.52 -6.51
CA VAL A 24 8.75 -8.13 -7.17
C VAL A 24 8.33 -9.31 -6.32
N THR A 25 7.23 -9.16 -5.58
CA THR A 25 6.75 -10.19 -4.67
C THR A 25 6.28 -11.34 -5.53
N THR A 26 6.92 -12.49 -5.42
CA THR A 26 6.51 -13.67 -6.18
C THR A 26 5.12 -14.11 -5.72
N ILE A 27 4.33 -14.73 -6.60
CA ILE A 27 2.96 -15.18 -6.25
C ILE A 27 2.98 -16.07 -4.99
N GLY A 28 4.02 -16.88 -4.80
CA GLY A 28 4.21 -17.68 -3.59
C GLY A 28 4.29 -16.84 -2.31
N GLU A 29 5.04 -15.74 -2.32
CA GLU A 29 5.14 -14.82 -1.18
C GLU A 29 3.84 -14.06 -0.90
N ILE A 30 3.05 -13.77 -1.94
CA ILE A 30 1.72 -13.15 -1.80
C ILE A 30 0.75 -14.12 -1.12
N LEU A 31 0.72 -15.38 -1.54
CA LEU A 31 -0.16 -16.41 -0.98
C LEU A 31 0.11 -16.65 0.52
N HIS A 32 1.38 -16.61 0.93
CA HIS A 32 1.75 -16.72 2.34
C HIS A 32 1.30 -15.53 3.20
N ARG A 33 1.00 -14.37 2.61
CA ARG A 33 0.53 -13.18 3.34
C ARG A 33 -0.99 -13.12 3.49
N TYR A 34 -1.75 -13.87 2.69
CA TYR A 34 -3.21 -13.94 2.77
C TYR A 34 -3.68 -15.25 3.37
N THR A 35 -3.21 -15.55 4.58
CA THR A 35 -3.62 -16.75 5.33
C THR A 35 -5.08 -16.69 5.76
N GLU A 36 -5.65 -15.49 5.87
CA GLU A 36 -6.99 -15.24 6.34
C GLU A 36 -7.71 -14.20 5.48
N ARG A 37 -9.04 -14.18 5.57
CA ARG A 37 -9.86 -13.17 4.89
C ARG A 37 -9.64 -11.81 5.54
N ILE A 38 -9.37 -10.81 4.71
CA ILE A 38 -9.21 -9.43 5.17
C ILE A 38 -10.55 -8.93 5.71
N PRO A 39 -10.60 -8.48 6.98
CA PRO A 39 -11.82 -7.90 7.55
C PRO A 39 -12.14 -6.56 6.89
N LEU A 40 -13.44 -6.35 6.65
CA LEU A 40 -13.96 -5.05 6.20
C LEU A 40 -14.31 -4.17 7.40
N SER A 41 -14.39 -2.86 7.19
CA SER A 41 -15.01 -1.98 8.18
C SER A 41 -16.49 -2.35 8.37
N ALA A 42 -17.02 -2.13 9.58
CA ALA A 42 -18.43 -2.38 9.88
C ALA A 42 -19.38 -1.64 8.93
N ALA A 43 -19.05 -0.39 8.57
CA ALA A 43 -19.82 0.42 7.62
C ALA A 43 -19.87 -0.23 6.23
N LYS A 44 -18.72 -0.61 5.66
CA LYS A 44 -18.69 -1.28 4.34
C LYS A 44 -19.47 -2.57 4.32
N LYS A 45 -19.41 -3.36 5.41
CA LYS A 45 -20.19 -4.60 5.48
C LYS A 45 -21.69 -4.31 5.49
N ALA A 46 -22.13 -3.28 6.21
CA ALA A 46 -23.54 -2.88 6.20
C ALA A 46 -23.99 -2.49 4.79
N ASP A 47 -23.23 -1.65 4.10
CA ASP A 47 -23.53 -1.22 2.72
C ASP A 47 -23.67 -2.43 1.77
N LEU A 48 -22.74 -3.39 1.85
CA LEU A 48 -22.79 -4.61 1.02
C LEU A 48 -24.03 -5.47 1.31
N LEU A 49 -24.43 -5.55 2.58
CA LEU A 49 -25.64 -6.29 2.96
C LEU A 49 -26.91 -5.58 2.48
N ASP A 50 -26.92 -4.25 2.48
CA ASP A 50 -28.03 -3.47 1.94
C ASP A 50 -28.14 -3.62 0.42
N LEU A 51 -27.02 -3.63 -0.31
CA LEU A 51 -26.99 -3.94 -1.75
C LEU A 51 -27.51 -5.36 -2.04
N CYS A 52 -27.26 -6.32 -1.15
CA CYS A 52 -27.86 -7.65 -1.26
C CYS A 52 -29.37 -7.62 -1.02
N ARG A 53 -29.85 -6.89 0.00
CA ARG A 53 -31.29 -6.75 0.31
C ARG A 53 -32.07 -6.08 -0.81
N LEU A 54 -31.47 -5.08 -1.46
CA LEU A 54 -32.05 -4.36 -2.60
C LEU A 54 -31.99 -5.16 -3.91
N ASN A 55 -31.45 -6.39 -3.90
CA ASN A 55 -31.24 -7.22 -5.08
C ASN A 55 -30.42 -6.54 -6.20
N ILE A 56 -29.60 -5.55 -5.85
CA ILE A 56 -28.63 -4.94 -6.76
C ILE A 56 -27.50 -5.95 -7.03
N ILE A 57 -27.07 -6.65 -5.97
CA ILE A 57 -26.16 -7.79 -6.07
C ILE A 57 -27.00 -9.05 -6.31
N GLN A 58 -26.61 -9.86 -7.31
CA GLN A 58 -27.29 -11.13 -7.61
C GLN A 58 -27.22 -12.10 -6.42
N GLU A 59 -28.32 -12.81 -6.14
CA GLU A 59 -28.46 -13.73 -5.00
C GLU A 59 -27.34 -14.77 -4.90
N LYS A 60 -26.84 -15.25 -6.04
CA LYS A 60 -25.71 -16.20 -6.09
C LYS A 60 -24.46 -15.70 -5.37
N HIS A 61 -24.30 -14.39 -5.19
CA HIS A 61 -23.16 -13.78 -4.50
C HIS A 61 -23.45 -13.36 -3.05
N HIS A 62 -24.71 -13.42 -2.57
CA HIS A 62 -25.06 -12.94 -1.23
C HIS A 62 -24.30 -13.68 -0.12
N HIS A 63 -24.14 -15.00 -0.28
CA HIS A 63 -23.40 -15.83 0.69
C HIS A 63 -21.95 -15.37 0.87
N LEU A 64 -21.31 -14.92 -0.22
CA LEU A 64 -19.94 -14.42 -0.20
C LEU A 64 -19.85 -13.19 0.70
N TYR A 65 -20.67 -12.17 0.45
CA TYR A 65 -20.65 -10.92 1.22
C TYR A 65 -21.10 -11.10 2.68
N ARG A 66 -22.06 -11.99 2.94
CA ARG A 66 -22.49 -12.32 4.32
C ARG A 66 -21.39 -13.00 5.14
N SER A 67 -20.53 -13.79 4.49
CA SER A 67 -19.44 -14.54 5.14
C SER A 67 -18.14 -13.74 5.32
N LEU A 68 -18.10 -12.46 4.92
CA LEU A 68 -16.91 -11.62 5.12
C LEU A 68 -16.77 -11.19 6.58
N PRO A 69 -15.56 -11.29 7.17
CA PRO A 69 -15.32 -10.77 8.51
C PRO A 69 -15.46 -9.25 8.53
N SER A 70 -15.88 -8.72 9.67
CA SER A 70 -15.96 -7.27 9.92
C SER A 70 -15.16 -6.91 11.15
N ASP A 71 -14.46 -5.80 11.07
CA ASP A 71 -13.71 -5.19 12.16
C ASP A 71 -14.25 -3.77 12.41
N SER A 72 -14.63 -3.48 13.66
CA SER A 72 -15.11 -2.17 14.09
C SER A 72 -13.99 -1.13 14.17
N HIS A 73 -12.72 -1.56 14.26
CA HIS A 73 -11.56 -0.68 14.35
C HIS A 73 -10.90 -0.41 13.00
N ALA A 74 -11.26 -1.16 11.96
CA ALA A 74 -10.77 -0.95 10.61
C ALA A 74 -11.22 0.43 10.08
N ARG A 75 -10.25 1.35 9.95
CA ARG A 75 -10.47 2.65 9.31
C ARG A 75 -10.55 2.48 7.81
N ASP A 76 -11.64 2.96 7.23
CA ASP A 76 -11.78 3.06 5.79
C ASP A 76 -10.97 4.24 5.26
N ARG A 77 -9.67 4.02 5.04
CA ARG A 77 -8.78 5.02 4.46
C ARG A 77 -7.87 4.35 3.45
N LEU A 78 -7.80 4.92 2.26
CA LEU A 78 -6.68 4.67 1.38
C LEU A 78 -5.42 5.30 2.00
N PRO A 79 -4.23 4.71 1.82
CA PRO A 79 -2.99 5.39 2.11
C PRO A 79 -2.95 6.74 1.38
N GLU A 80 -2.33 7.76 2.00
CA GLU A 80 -2.09 9.03 1.31
C GLU A 80 -1.23 8.77 0.06
N PRO A 81 -1.59 9.33 -1.10
CA PRO A 81 -0.82 9.15 -2.32
C PRO A 81 0.53 9.89 -2.19
N ASP A 82 1.62 9.23 -2.62
CA ASP A 82 3.01 9.74 -2.54
C ASP A 82 3.32 10.93 -3.48
N ILE A 83 2.32 11.55 -4.12
CA ILE A 83 2.55 12.57 -5.16
C ILE A 83 2.90 13.92 -4.52
N THR A 84 4.18 14.24 -4.52
CA THR A 84 4.63 15.63 -4.72
C THR A 84 4.40 15.94 -6.19
N GLU A 85 3.27 16.58 -6.52
CA GLU A 85 3.11 17.26 -7.80
C GLU A 85 4.28 18.25 -7.91
N ASP A 86 5.22 17.96 -8.82
CA ASP A 86 6.26 18.89 -9.21
C ASP A 86 5.53 20.12 -9.75
N MET A 87 5.45 21.17 -8.94
CA MET A 87 4.94 22.46 -9.39
C MET A 87 5.98 23.00 -10.38
N ASP A 88 5.75 22.73 -11.67
CA ASP A 88 6.42 23.40 -12.77
C ASP A 88 6.30 24.91 -12.50
N THR A 89 7.40 25.48 -12.03
CA THR A 89 7.52 26.91 -11.81
C THR A 89 7.69 27.53 -13.19
N ASP A 90 6.63 28.14 -13.71
CA ASP A 90 6.72 29.06 -14.85
C ASP A 90 7.73 30.15 -14.47
N GLU A 91 8.93 30.08 -15.07
CA GLU A 91 9.99 31.08 -14.95
C GLU A 91 9.77 32.14 -16.06
N ASP A 92 9.45 33.37 -15.65
CA ASP A 92 9.28 34.58 -16.49
C ASP A 92 10.54 34.95 -17.32
#